data_AF-A0A4Y9MSY7-F1
#
_entry.id   AF-A0A4Y9MSY7-F1
#
_cell.length_a   1.000
_cell.length_b   1.000
_cell.length_c   1.000
_cell.angle_alpha   90.00
_cell.angle_beta   90.00
_cell.angle_gamma   90.00
#
_symmetry.space_group_name_H-M   'P 1'
#
loop_
_entity.id
_entity.type
_entity.pdbx_description
1 polymer ?
#
loop_
_entity_poly.entity_id
_entity_poly.type
_entity_poly.pdbx_seq_one_letter_code
_entity_poly.pdbx_strand_id
1 'polypeptide(L)'
;MRTPQNIDPARIPSLPIVETALVREEDSYRFRAQGMDTRLGLLLSAAGVLVALVGNRPSVAGLAGQVLALAAGATAVHGLWPRVDKGVAPRRLRDRYLAVDPTLTRMRLLNTRLDLHAQDEGRLLDKARRLRACALLLLAAATAVVMGRTVEEHDRPDGRIGVGESPDWDWDALYPPDPELMASAEGDAKGLAALKQAARERIEQLERA
;
A
#
# COMPACT_ATOMS: atom_id res chain seq x y z
N MET A 1 52.01 9.12 19.27
CA MET A 1 50.87 9.71 18.53
C MET A 1 51.43 10.34 17.26
N ARG A 2 51.17 9.79 16.07
CA ARG A 2 51.61 10.43 14.81
C ARG A 2 50.63 11.56 14.50
N THR A 3 51.13 12.78 14.36
CA THR A 3 50.34 13.94 13.94
C THR A 3 49.71 13.61 12.57
N PRO A 4 48.40 13.81 12.38
CA PRO A 4 47.79 13.58 11.07
C PRO A 4 48.48 14.47 10.04
N GLN A 5 48.96 13.86 8.95
CA GLN A 5 49.53 14.60 7.84
C GLN A 5 48.47 15.58 7.32
N ASN A 6 48.84 16.86 7.23
CA ASN A 6 48.02 17.90 6.63
C ASN A 6 47.84 17.56 5.14
N ILE A 7 46.64 17.18 4.74
CA ILE A 7 46.32 16.81 3.36
C ILE A 7 45.89 18.07 2.63
N ASP A 8 46.70 18.48 1.64
CA ASP A 8 46.42 19.65 0.81
C ASP A 8 45.19 19.39 -0.09
N PRO A 9 44.11 20.20 0.00
CA PRO A 9 42.92 20.05 -0.83
C PRO A 9 43.19 20.16 -2.33
N ALA A 10 44.26 20.86 -2.75
CA ALA A 10 44.66 20.91 -4.15
C ALA A 10 45.08 19.53 -4.71
N ARG A 11 45.40 18.57 -3.82
CA ARG A 11 45.76 17.19 -4.20
C ARG A 11 44.56 16.25 -4.35
N ILE A 12 43.33 16.68 -4.03
CA ILE A 12 42.11 15.86 -4.15
C ILE A 12 41.03 16.58 -4.98
N PRO A 13 41.28 16.90 -6.26
CA PRO A 13 40.35 17.68 -7.08
C PRO A 13 39.01 16.98 -7.34
N SER A 14 38.95 15.66 -7.21
CA SER A 14 37.73 14.87 -7.45
C SER A 14 36.78 14.80 -6.25
N LEU A 15 37.20 15.22 -5.05
CA LEU A 15 36.39 15.11 -3.83
C LEU A 15 34.99 15.75 -3.96
N PRO A 16 34.84 16.98 -4.50
CA PRO A 16 33.52 17.60 -4.65
C PRO A 16 32.60 16.85 -5.63
N ILE A 17 33.18 16.22 -6.66
CA ILE A 17 32.44 15.43 -7.64
C ILE A 17 31.87 14.18 -6.97
N VAL A 18 32.68 13.50 -6.16
CA VAL A 18 32.27 12.32 -5.40
C VAL A 18 31.19 12.67 -4.37
N GLU A 19 31.36 13.77 -3.63
CA GLU A 19 30.35 14.25 -2.68
C GLU A 19 29.01 14.55 -3.37
N THR A 20 29.04 15.20 -4.54
CA THR A 20 27.84 15.52 -5.31
C THR A 20 27.14 14.26 -5.85
N ALA A 21 27.91 13.30 -6.38
CA ALA A 21 27.37 12.02 -6.84
C ALA A 21 26.69 11.25 -5.70
N LEU A 22 27.32 11.23 -4.51
CA LEU A 22 26.79 10.55 -3.34
C LEU A 22 25.48 11.16 -2.85
N VAL A 23 25.34 12.49 -2.85
CA VAL A 23 24.08 13.16 -2.49
C VAL A 23 22.94 12.77 -3.44
N ARG A 24 23.21 12.73 -4.75
CA ARG A 24 22.21 12.30 -5.75
C ARG A 24 21.78 10.84 -5.56
N GLU A 25 22.73 9.99 -5.22
CA GLU A 25 22.47 8.58 -4.94
C GLU A 25 21.61 8.44 -3.67
N GLU A 26 21.96 9.14 -2.58
CA GLU A 26 21.19 9.18 -1.32
C GLU A 26 19.73 9.61 -1.53
N ASP A 27 19.48 10.64 -2.33
CA ASP A 27 18.13 11.08 -2.68
C ASP A 27 17.35 10.01 -3.46
N SER A 28 18.02 9.33 -4.40
CA SER A 28 17.44 8.22 -5.16
C SER A 28 17.09 7.03 -4.26
N TYR A 29 17.89 6.77 -3.22
CA TYR A 29 17.61 5.75 -2.21
C TYR A 29 16.42 6.10 -1.33
N ARG A 30 16.34 7.36 -0.86
CA ARG A 30 15.20 7.83 -0.06
C ARG A 30 13.89 7.70 -0.82
N PHE A 31 13.88 8.07 -2.10
CA PHE A 31 12.71 7.91 -2.95
C PHE A 31 12.28 6.44 -3.10
N ARG A 32 13.24 5.54 -3.38
CA ARG A 32 12.99 4.09 -3.46
C ARG A 32 12.45 3.51 -2.15
N ALA A 33 13.03 3.91 -1.02
CA ALA A 33 12.61 3.46 0.31
C ALA A 33 11.18 3.92 0.66
N GLN A 34 10.85 5.19 0.41
CA GLN A 34 9.50 5.73 0.58
C GLN A 34 8.48 4.96 -0.26
N GLY A 35 8.80 4.66 -1.53
CA GLY A 35 7.95 3.86 -2.40
C GLY A 35 7.68 2.45 -1.86
N MET A 36 8.63 1.83 -1.17
CA MET A 36 8.42 0.53 -0.52
C MET A 36 7.46 0.63 0.67
N ASP A 37 7.57 1.67 1.49
CA ASP A 37 6.69 1.87 2.65
C ASP A 37 5.24 2.11 2.23
N THR A 38 5.02 2.91 1.18
CA THR A 38 3.67 3.09 0.61
C THR A 38 3.09 1.76 0.14
N ARG A 39 3.87 0.94 -0.58
CA ARG A 39 3.41 -0.37 -1.05
C ARG A 39 3.10 -1.32 0.10
N LEU A 40 3.92 -1.34 1.16
CA LEU A 40 3.64 -2.15 2.36
C LEU A 40 2.36 -1.68 3.07
N GLY A 41 2.11 -0.37 3.14
CA GLY A 41 0.87 0.18 3.66
C GLY A 41 -0.36 -0.25 2.86
N LEU A 42 -0.25 -0.28 1.52
CA LEU A 42 -1.32 -0.78 0.64
C LEU A 42 -1.56 -2.29 0.79
N LEU A 43 -0.49 -3.09 0.94
CA LEU A 43 -0.65 -4.53 1.19
C LEU A 43 -1.28 -4.80 2.55
N LEU A 44 -0.92 -4.01 3.58
CA LEU A 44 -1.51 -4.12 4.91
C LEU A 44 -3.00 -3.78 4.91
N SER A 45 -3.43 -2.74 4.19
CA SER A 45 -4.85 -2.40 4.06
C SER A 45 -5.62 -3.49 3.32
N ALA A 46 -5.06 -4.04 2.23
CA ALA A 46 -5.64 -5.17 1.51
C ALA A 46 -5.78 -6.42 2.40
N ALA A 47 -4.78 -6.72 3.23
CA ALA A 47 -4.85 -7.80 4.22
C ALA A 47 -6.02 -7.60 5.19
N GLY A 48 -6.19 -6.38 5.71
CA GLY A 48 -7.30 -6.03 6.60
C GLY A 48 -8.67 -6.24 5.95
N VAL A 49 -8.83 -5.83 4.70
CA VAL A 49 -10.07 -6.05 3.93
C VAL A 49 -10.36 -7.54 3.74
N LEU A 50 -9.35 -8.35 3.40
CA LEU A 50 -9.51 -9.79 3.24
C LEU A 50 -9.93 -10.46 4.56
N VAL A 51 -9.29 -10.11 5.68
CA VAL A 51 -9.64 -10.63 7.00
C VAL A 51 -11.09 -10.28 7.36
N ALA A 52 -11.50 -9.03 7.14
CA ALA A 52 -12.87 -8.59 7.41
C ALA A 52 -13.91 -9.31 6.53
N LEU A 53 -13.60 -9.51 5.25
CA LEU A 53 -14.50 -10.20 4.32
C LEU A 53 -14.71 -11.67 4.66
N VAL A 54 -13.64 -12.35 5.10
CA VAL A 54 -13.65 -13.78 5.42
C VAL A 54 -14.30 -14.06 6.77
N GLY A 55 -14.12 -13.18 7.76
CA GLY A 55 -14.67 -13.37 9.11
C GLY A 55 -16.20 -13.49 9.17
N ASN A 56 -16.91 -13.15 8.09
CA ASN A 56 -18.37 -13.20 8.04
C ASN A 56 -18.96 -14.57 7.63
N ARG A 57 -18.12 -15.59 7.35
CA ARG A 57 -18.61 -16.93 6.96
C ARG A 57 -17.76 -18.05 7.58
N PRO A 58 -18.37 -18.99 8.33
CA PRO A 58 -17.64 -20.12 8.90
C PRO A 58 -17.43 -21.21 7.83
N SER A 59 -16.31 -21.16 7.11
CA SER A 59 -15.87 -22.26 6.23
C SER A 59 -14.40 -22.60 6.49
N VAL A 60 -14.00 -23.86 6.29
CA VAL A 60 -12.62 -24.33 6.49
C VAL A 60 -11.66 -23.60 5.55
N ALA A 61 -12.07 -23.39 4.29
CA ALA A 61 -11.33 -22.59 3.32
C ALA A 61 -11.21 -21.12 3.75
N GLY A 62 -12.27 -20.57 4.37
CA GLY A 62 -12.25 -19.24 4.97
C GLY A 62 -11.21 -19.15 6.10
N LEU A 63 -11.20 -20.11 7.02
CA LEU A 63 -10.24 -20.13 8.13
C LEU A 63 -8.79 -20.17 7.63
N ALA A 64 -8.49 -21.01 6.62
CA ALA A 64 -7.18 -21.03 5.98
C ALA A 64 -6.81 -19.68 5.33
N GLY A 65 -7.76 -19.06 4.60
CA GLY A 65 -7.58 -17.73 4.01
C GLY A 65 -7.33 -16.65 5.06
N GLN A 66 -8.02 -16.71 6.20
CA GLN A 66 -7.85 -15.77 7.31
C GLN A 66 -6.48 -15.88 7.96
N VAL A 67 -5.99 -17.10 8.21
CA VAL A 67 -4.65 -17.34 8.75
C VAL A 67 -3.57 -16.81 7.80
N LEU A 68 -3.72 -17.06 6.49
CA LEU A 68 -2.79 -16.54 5.47
C LEU A 68 -2.81 -15.01 5.40
N ALA A 69 -4.00 -14.38 5.47
CA ALA A 69 -4.13 -12.93 5.46
C ALA A 69 -3.54 -12.29 6.72
N LEU A 70 -3.71 -12.91 7.89
CA LEU A 70 -3.07 -12.47 9.15
C LEU A 70 -1.54 -12.60 9.06
N ALA A 71 -1.04 -13.72 8.54
CA ALA A 71 0.39 -13.92 8.34
C ALA A 71 0.96 -12.86 7.38
N ALA A 72 0.25 -12.55 6.29
CA ALA A 72 0.63 -11.49 5.36
C ALA A 72 0.68 -10.12 6.06
N GLY A 73 -0.36 -9.77 6.83
CA GLY A 73 -0.41 -8.54 7.61
C GLY A 73 0.74 -8.42 8.61
N ALA A 74 1.06 -9.51 9.33
CA ALA A 74 2.18 -9.56 10.26
C ALA A 74 3.52 -9.35 9.54
N THR A 75 3.73 -9.97 8.37
CA THR A 75 4.93 -9.71 7.54
C THR A 75 5.00 -8.27 7.03
N ALA A 76 3.87 -7.65 6.69
CA ALA A 76 3.84 -6.25 6.26
C ALA A 76 4.23 -5.30 7.40
N VAL A 77 3.67 -5.49 8.60
CA VAL A 77 4.03 -4.74 9.81
C VAL A 77 5.51 -4.93 10.15
N HIS A 78 6.01 -6.16 10.08
CA HIS A 78 7.42 -6.44 10.31
C HIS A 78 8.33 -5.86 9.22
N GLY A 79 7.82 -5.64 8.00
CA GLY A 79 8.50 -4.92 6.93
C GLY A 79 8.55 -3.40 7.14
N LEU A 80 7.57 -2.85 7.87
CA LEU A 80 7.49 -1.44 8.25
C LEU A 80 8.39 -1.08 9.45
N TRP A 81 8.61 -2.04 10.36
CA TRP A 81 9.34 -1.81 11.60
C TRP A 81 10.83 -1.42 11.46
N PRO A 82 11.63 -1.95 10.51
CA PRO A 82 13.02 -1.53 10.37
C PRO A 82 13.09 -0.13 9.75
N ARG A 83 12.96 0.90 10.59
CA ARG A 83 13.22 2.29 10.20
C ARG A 83 14.72 2.44 9.95
N VAL A 84 15.09 2.59 8.67
CA VAL A 84 16.49 2.68 8.22
C VAL A 84 17.12 4.03 8.57
N ASP A 85 16.40 4.92 9.23
CA ASP A 85 16.91 6.20 9.74
C ASP A 85 17.80 6.01 10.97
N LYS A 86 18.94 5.34 10.82
CA LYS A 86 20.11 5.66 11.65
C LYS A 86 20.81 6.86 11.03
N GLY A 87 20.10 7.98 10.97
CA GLY A 87 20.65 9.26 10.57
C GLY A 87 21.87 9.57 11.44
N VAL A 88 22.96 10.00 10.80
CA VAL A 88 24.19 10.34 11.50
C VAL A 88 23.85 11.41 12.55
N ALA A 89 24.00 11.07 13.84
CA ALA A 89 23.58 11.97 14.92
C ALA A 89 24.36 13.31 14.80
N PRO A 90 23.71 14.42 14.40
CA PRO A 90 24.42 15.63 14.03
C PRO A 90 25.18 16.24 15.22
N ARG A 91 24.66 16.03 16.44
CA ARG A 91 25.36 16.35 17.69
C ARG A 91 26.69 15.60 17.83
N ARG A 92 26.72 14.28 17.58
CA ARG A 92 27.94 13.47 17.67
C ARG A 92 28.97 13.84 16.60
N LEU A 93 28.51 14.23 15.41
CA LEU A 93 29.38 14.76 14.36
C LEU A 93 30.04 16.06 14.78
N ARG A 94 29.23 17.02 15.25
CA ARG A 94 29.71 18.31 15.72
C ARG A 94 30.76 18.15 16.82
N ASP A 95 30.40 17.42 17.89
CA ASP A 95 31.25 17.31 19.08
C ASP A 95 32.56 16.55 18.78
N ARG A 96 32.58 15.67 17.77
CA ARG A 96 33.77 14.87 17.40
C ARG A 96 34.69 15.56 16.39
N TYR A 97 34.16 16.43 15.52
CA TYR A 97 34.91 16.97 14.38
C TYR A 97 35.13 18.49 14.40
N LEU A 98 34.60 19.22 15.39
CA LEU A 98 34.72 20.68 15.49
C LEU A 98 36.17 21.22 15.48
N ALA A 99 37.12 20.49 16.06
CA ALA A 99 38.53 20.90 16.18
C ALA A 99 39.48 20.12 15.25
N VAL A 100 38.94 19.31 14.34
CA VAL A 100 39.72 18.45 13.44
C VAL A 100 39.93 19.17 12.10
N ASP A 101 41.07 18.89 11.46
CA ASP A 101 41.35 19.37 10.10
C ASP A 101 40.18 19.10 9.14
N PRO A 102 39.76 20.09 8.34
CA PRO A 102 38.59 19.98 7.47
C PRO A 102 38.75 18.92 6.37
N THR A 103 39.94 18.76 5.79
CA THR A 103 40.19 17.78 4.72
C THR A 103 40.11 16.36 5.27
N LEU A 104 40.74 16.11 6.43
CA LEU A 104 40.65 14.83 7.13
C LEU A 104 39.20 14.51 7.53
N THR A 105 38.46 15.51 7.99
CA THR A 105 37.06 15.37 8.39
C THR A 105 36.19 14.99 7.20
N ARG A 106 36.35 15.66 6.04
CA ARG A 106 35.62 15.33 4.81
C ARG A 106 35.87 13.89 4.36
N MET A 107 37.13 13.45 4.34
CA MET A 107 37.48 12.07 3.97
C MET A 107 36.87 11.04 4.92
N ARG A 108 36.91 11.29 6.24
CA ARG A 108 36.29 10.40 7.23
C ARG A 108 34.77 10.34 7.09
N LEU A 109 34.15 11.49 6.86
CA LEU A 109 32.71 11.58 6.61
C LEU A 109 32.32 10.82 5.35
N LEU A 110 33.08 10.97 4.27
CA LEU A 110 32.86 10.27 3.01
C LEU A 110 32.94 8.75 3.21
N ASN A 111 34.00 8.25 3.85
CA ASN A 111 34.13 6.82 4.13
C ASN A 111 32.99 6.30 5.01
N THR A 112 32.60 7.07 6.04
CA THR A 112 31.47 6.70 6.90
C THR A 112 30.17 6.60 6.11
N ARG A 113 29.93 7.54 5.17
CA ARG A 113 28.75 7.49 4.31
C ARG A 113 28.78 6.28 3.37
N LEU A 114 29.93 5.95 2.78
CA LEU A 114 30.09 4.75 1.96
C LEU A 114 29.79 3.47 2.75
N ASP A 115 30.30 3.36 3.98
CA ASP A 115 30.03 2.22 4.86
C ASP A 115 28.54 2.10 5.22
N LEU A 116 27.88 3.22 5.52
CA LEU A 116 26.44 3.24 5.79
C LEU A 116 25.65 2.83 4.54
N HIS A 117 26.06 3.31 3.38
CA HIS A 117 25.42 3.03 2.12
C HIS A 117 25.50 1.53 1.76
N ALA A 118 26.66 0.89 1.97
CA ALA A 118 26.81 -0.54 1.76
C ALA A 118 25.91 -1.38 2.71
N GLN A 119 25.74 -0.92 3.96
CA GLN A 119 24.82 -1.58 4.91
C GLN A 119 23.35 -1.41 4.51
N ASP A 120 22.98 -0.24 4.02
CA ASP A 120 21.60 0.07 3.66
C ASP A 120 21.15 -0.67 2.39
N GLU A 121 22.05 -0.90 1.43
CA GLU A 121 21.76 -1.73 0.25
C GLU A 121 21.34 -3.16 0.63
N GLY A 122 22.07 -3.80 1.55
CA GLY A 122 21.69 -5.12 2.07
C GLY A 122 20.31 -5.13 2.73
N ARG A 123 20.00 -4.09 3.52
CA ARG A 123 18.68 -3.95 4.17
C ARG A 123 17.55 -3.71 3.17
N LEU A 124 17.80 -2.97 2.09
CA LEU A 124 16.82 -2.74 1.04
C LEU A 124 16.47 -4.02 0.29
N LEU A 125 17.48 -4.86 0.00
CA LEU A 125 17.23 -6.17 -0.60
C LEU A 125 16.37 -7.05 0.30
N ASP A 126 16.64 -7.07 1.60
CA ASP A 126 15.82 -7.83 2.56
C ASP A 126 14.40 -7.26 2.67
N LYS A 127 14.23 -5.95 2.64
CA LYS A 127 12.90 -5.31 2.59
C LYS A 127 12.14 -5.67 1.33
N ALA A 128 12.80 -5.68 0.17
CA ALA A 128 12.20 -6.09 -1.10
C ALA A 128 11.78 -7.57 -1.08
N ARG A 129 12.59 -8.46 -0.49
CA ARG A 129 12.24 -9.88 -0.29
C ARG A 129 11.01 -10.04 0.59
N ARG A 130 10.92 -9.31 1.70
CA ARG A 130 9.75 -9.31 2.59
C ARG A 130 8.50 -8.81 1.88
N LEU A 131 8.61 -7.76 1.07
CA LEU A 131 7.50 -7.25 0.28
C LEU A 131 7.00 -8.28 -0.73
N ARG A 132 7.91 -9.00 -1.41
CA ARG A 132 7.54 -10.11 -2.31
C ARG A 132 6.85 -11.24 -1.54
N ALA A 133 7.37 -11.63 -0.38
CA ALA A 133 6.75 -12.66 0.44
C ALA A 133 5.34 -12.27 0.89
N CYS A 134 5.15 -11.02 1.34
CA CYS A 134 3.83 -10.49 1.72
C CYS A 134 2.84 -10.51 0.54
N ALA A 135 3.28 -10.09 -0.66
CA ALA A 135 2.45 -10.11 -1.85
C ALA A 135 2.03 -11.55 -2.24
N LEU A 136 2.96 -12.51 -2.16
CA LEU A 136 2.66 -13.92 -2.42
C LEU A 136 1.69 -14.52 -1.40
N LEU A 137 1.84 -14.19 -0.11
CA LEU A 137 0.92 -14.64 0.93
C LEU A 137 -0.49 -14.07 0.73
N LEU A 138 -0.61 -12.80 0.34
CA LEU A 138 -1.91 -12.20 0.01
C LEU A 138 -2.56 -12.85 -1.21
N LEU A 139 -1.77 -13.13 -2.25
CA LEU A 139 -2.26 -13.84 -3.42
C LEU A 139 -2.76 -15.25 -3.03
N ALA A 140 -2.01 -15.98 -2.21
CA ALA A 140 -2.41 -17.29 -1.71
C ALA A 140 -3.69 -17.21 -0.85
N ALA A 141 -3.81 -16.20 0.00
CA ALA A 141 -5.02 -15.97 0.80
C ALA A 141 -6.24 -15.70 -0.10
N ALA A 142 -6.09 -14.80 -1.08
CA ALA A 142 -7.18 -14.46 -1.99
C ALA A 142 -7.63 -15.66 -2.84
N THR A 143 -6.67 -16.45 -3.37
CA THR A 143 -6.98 -17.66 -4.15
C THR A 143 -7.67 -18.73 -3.32
N ALA A 144 -7.25 -18.96 -2.07
CA ALA A 144 -7.92 -19.88 -1.14
C ALA A 144 -9.37 -19.46 -0.87
N VAL A 145 -9.63 -18.16 -0.69
CA VAL A 145 -10.98 -17.62 -0.49
C VAL A 145 -11.86 -17.82 -1.72
N VAL A 146 -11.32 -17.59 -2.93
CA VAL A 146 -12.05 -17.80 -4.19
C VAL A 146 -12.36 -19.28 -4.42
N MET A 147 -11.38 -20.17 -4.24
CA MET A 147 -11.59 -21.62 -4.38
C MET A 147 -12.62 -22.15 -3.37
N GLY A 148 -12.60 -21.64 -2.14
CA GLY A 148 -13.61 -21.97 -1.14
C GLY A 148 -15.03 -21.66 -1.62
N ARG A 149 -15.22 -20.54 -2.33
CA ARG A 149 -16.53 -20.17 -2.90
C ARG A 149 -16.96 -21.06 -4.05
N THR A 150 -16.04 -21.43 -4.94
CA THR A 150 -16.38 -22.29 -6.09
C THR A 150 -16.74 -23.70 -5.65
N VAL A 151 -16.12 -24.23 -4.60
CA VAL A 151 -16.47 -25.56 -4.06
C VAL A 151 -17.84 -25.53 -3.39
N GLU A 152 -18.14 -24.49 -2.61
CA GLU A 152 -19.45 -24.33 -1.96
C GLU A 152 -20.60 -24.13 -2.97
N GLU A 153 -20.32 -23.52 -4.14
CA GLU A 153 -21.28 -23.39 -5.22
C GLU A 153 -21.52 -24.70 -5.97
N HIS A 154 -20.48 -25.55 -6.12
CA HIS A 154 -20.60 -26.85 -6.77
C HIS A 154 -21.28 -27.91 -5.89
N ASP A 155 -21.16 -27.78 -4.56
CA ASP A 155 -21.80 -28.68 -3.59
C ASP A 155 -23.22 -28.23 -3.22
N ARG A 156 -23.76 -27.18 -3.88
CA ARG A 156 -25.20 -26.94 -3.86
C ARG A 156 -25.84 -28.06 -4.68
N PRO A 157 -26.57 -29.02 -4.07
CA PRO A 157 -27.38 -29.94 -4.86
C PRO A 157 -28.27 -29.08 -5.74
N ASP A 158 -28.42 -29.44 -7.01
CA ASP A 158 -29.24 -28.75 -8.01
C ASP A 158 -30.63 -28.44 -7.44
N GLY A 159 -30.67 -27.32 -6.73
CA GLY A 159 -31.85 -26.57 -6.44
C GLY A 159 -32.22 -26.04 -7.80
N ARG A 160 -32.98 -26.85 -8.54
CA ARG A 160 -34.33 -26.40 -8.83
C ARG A 160 -34.80 -25.73 -7.54
N ILE A 161 -34.57 -24.42 -7.47
CA ILE A 161 -35.48 -23.54 -6.78
C ILE A 161 -36.77 -23.96 -7.44
N GLY A 162 -37.48 -24.89 -6.79
CA GLY A 162 -38.91 -24.84 -6.82
C GLY A 162 -39.13 -23.38 -6.48
N VAL A 163 -39.46 -22.60 -7.51
CA VAL A 163 -40.38 -21.51 -7.34
C VAL A 163 -41.57 -22.24 -6.73
N GLY A 164 -41.50 -22.50 -5.41
CA GLY A 164 -42.63 -22.87 -4.62
C GLY A 164 -43.54 -21.72 -4.94
N GLU A 165 -44.59 -22.04 -5.70
CA GLU A 165 -45.60 -21.11 -6.18
C GLU A 165 -45.67 -20.01 -5.16
N SER A 166 -45.17 -18.81 -5.52
CA SER A 166 -45.26 -17.65 -4.63
C SER A 166 -46.70 -17.70 -4.16
N PRO A 167 -46.97 -17.94 -2.88
CA PRO A 167 -48.35 -18.09 -2.48
C PRO A 167 -49.08 -16.85 -2.97
N ASP A 168 -50.28 -17.06 -3.50
CA ASP A 168 -51.06 -16.10 -4.29
C ASP A 168 -51.59 -14.97 -3.39
N TRP A 169 -50.68 -14.37 -2.63
CA TRP A 169 -50.88 -13.19 -1.83
C TRP A 169 -50.99 -12.06 -2.84
N ASP A 170 -52.21 -11.59 -2.99
CA ASP A 170 -52.51 -10.34 -3.66
C ASP A 170 -51.86 -9.20 -2.85
N TRP A 171 -50.61 -8.88 -3.20
CA TRP A 171 -49.85 -7.81 -2.57
C TRP A 171 -50.55 -6.46 -2.69
N ASP A 172 -51.35 -6.28 -3.74
CA ASP A 172 -52.14 -5.07 -3.97
C ASP A 172 -53.33 -4.99 -2.99
N ALA A 173 -53.84 -6.13 -2.51
CA ALA A 173 -54.87 -6.17 -1.46
C ALA A 173 -54.30 -5.94 -0.04
N LEU A 174 -53.08 -6.42 0.23
CA LEU A 174 -52.43 -6.27 1.54
C LEU A 174 -51.77 -4.89 1.73
N TYR A 175 -51.30 -4.29 0.64
CA TYR A 175 -50.66 -2.99 0.64
C TYR A 175 -51.19 -2.17 -0.54
N PRO A 176 -52.42 -1.65 -0.45
CA PRO A 176 -52.94 -0.76 -1.48
C PRO A 176 -51.97 0.41 -1.62
N PRO A 177 -51.49 0.71 -2.84
CA PRO A 177 -50.47 1.72 -3.03
C PRO A 177 -51.00 3.07 -2.57
N ASP A 178 -50.30 3.68 -1.64
CA ASP A 178 -50.65 5.00 -1.11
C ASP A 178 -50.54 6.03 -2.26
N PRO A 179 -51.65 6.67 -2.67
CA PRO A 179 -51.67 7.56 -3.82
C PRO A 179 -50.75 8.77 -3.64
N GLU A 180 -50.46 9.19 -2.41
CA GLU A 180 -49.53 10.31 -2.15
C GLU A 180 -48.07 9.89 -2.36
N LEU A 181 -47.71 8.67 -1.95
CA LEU A 181 -46.37 8.11 -2.20
C LEU A 181 -46.14 7.85 -3.70
N MET A 182 -47.18 7.40 -4.42
CA MET A 182 -47.11 7.21 -5.87
C MET A 182 -46.96 8.55 -6.62
N ALA A 183 -47.68 9.59 -6.21
CA ALA A 183 -47.53 10.92 -6.79
C ALA A 183 -46.14 11.54 -6.51
N SER A 184 -45.59 11.32 -5.32
CA SER A 184 -44.23 11.75 -4.97
C SER A 184 -43.17 11.00 -5.78
N ALA A 185 -43.32 9.68 -5.94
CA ALA A 185 -42.38 8.85 -6.71
C ALA A 185 -42.38 9.21 -8.20
N GLU A 186 -43.55 9.56 -8.77
CA GLU A 186 -43.64 10.00 -10.15
C GLU A 186 -43.00 11.39 -10.38
N GLY A 187 -43.09 12.27 -9.37
CA GLY A 187 -42.37 13.54 -9.33
C GLY A 187 -40.86 13.36 -9.31
N ASP A 188 -40.37 12.45 -8.46
CA ASP A 188 -38.94 12.12 -8.34
C ASP A 188 -38.39 11.45 -9.60
N ALA A 189 -39.16 10.56 -10.23
CA ALA A 189 -38.78 9.93 -11.50
C ALA A 189 -38.64 10.94 -12.64
N LYS A 190 -39.57 11.90 -12.74
CA LYS A 190 -39.50 13.00 -13.72
C LYS A 190 -38.31 13.94 -13.44
N GLY A 191 -38.04 14.24 -12.17
CA GLY A 191 -36.87 15.03 -11.76
C GLY A 191 -35.55 14.35 -12.11
N LEU A 192 -35.44 13.04 -11.89
CA LEU A 192 -34.25 12.27 -12.21
C LEU A 192 -34.01 12.18 -13.73
N ALA A 193 -35.08 12.08 -14.53
CA ALA A 193 -34.99 12.10 -15.99
C ALA A 193 -34.50 13.47 -16.51
N ALA A 194 -35.03 14.57 -15.98
CA ALA A 194 -34.62 15.93 -16.33
C ALA A 194 -33.15 16.20 -15.99
N LEU A 195 -32.68 15.75 -14.81
CA LEU A 195 -31.27 15.87 -14.40
C LEU A 195 -30.33 15.06 -15.31
N LYS A 196 -30.72 13.84 -15.70
CA LYS A 196 -29.94 13.03 -16.64
C LYS A 196 -29.81 13.69 -18.00
N GLN A 197 -30.88 14.34 -18.48
CA GLN A 197 -30.88 15.04 -19.76
C GLN A 197 -30.01 16.30 -19.74
N ALA A 198 -30.13 17.12 -18.69
CA ALA A 198 -29.28 18.30 -18.50
C ALA A 198 -27.79 17.95 -18.38
N ALA A 199 -27.46 16.84 -17.70
CA ALA A 199 -26.09 16.34 -17.61
C ALA A 199 -25.54 15.93 -19.00
N ARG A 200 -26.38 15.31 -19.84
CA ARG A 200 -26.00 14.90 -21.20
C ARG A 200 -25.69 16.10 -22.09
N GLU A 201 -26.55 17.12 -22.05
CA GLU A 201 -26.35 18.36 -22.83
C GLU A 201 -25.08 19.11 -22.41
N ARG A 202 -24.76 19.12 -21.11
CA ARG A 202 -23.52 19.74 -20.59
C ARG A 202 -22.27 19.06 -21.11
N ILE A 203 -22.30 17.73 -21.24
CA ILE A 203 -21.17 16.94 -21.79
C ILE A 203 -21.00 17.25 -23.28
N GLU A 204 -22.07 17.28 -24.06
CA GLU A 204 -21.99 17.62 -25.49
C GLU A 204 -21.49 19.06 -25.75
N GLN A 205 -21.83 20.01 -24.88
CA GLN A 205 -21.31 21.37 -24.97
C GLN A 205 -19.80 21.45 -24.71
N LEU A 206 -19.30 20.64 -23.76
CA LEU A 206 -17.86 20.57 -23.47
C LEU A 206 -17.07 19.88 -24.58
N GLU A 207 -17.67 18.92 -25.29
CA GLU A 207 -17.02 18.24 -26.43
C GLU A 207 -16.96 19.11 -27.69
N ARG A 208 -17.79 20.15 -27.80
CA ARG A 208 -17.80 21.08 -28.94
C ARG A 208 -16.93 22.33 -28.74
N ALA A 209 -16.41 22.56 -27.55
CA ALA A 209 -15.56 23.70 -27.19
C ALA A 209 -14.07 23.32 -27.25
#